data_AF-A0A915C2F0-F1
#
_entry.id   AF-A0A915C2F0-F1
#
_cell.length_a   1.000
_cell.length_b   1.000
_cell.length_c   1.000
_cell.angle_alpha   90.00
_cell.angle_beta   90.00
_cell.angle_gamma   90.00
#
_symmetry.space_group_name_H-M   'P 1'
#
loop_
_entity.id
_entity.type
_entity.pdbx_description
1 polymer ?
#
loop_
_entity_poly.entity_id
_entity_poly.type
_entity_poly.pdbx_seq_one_letter_code
_entity_poly.pdbx_strand_id
1 'polypeptide(L)'
;PEEQAFCTLVKIMFDYGLRDLFKLGFDVLHLRFYQLQRLTEDYVPDLFAHFYDLGVETHMYASQWFLTLFTAKFPLQMVYFIVDLFLSEGMNTIFHISLALLKASKKELLQLDFEGALKYFRVVLPRKYRTEANAKELIHQAVKLKISHKR
;
A
#
# COMPACT_ATOMS: atom_id res chain seq x y z
N PRO A 1 9.67 -20.90 -14.43
CA PRO A 1 10.85 -21.70 -14.04
C PRO A 1 11.48 -21.12 -12.78
N GLU A 2 12.06 -21.95 -11.90
CA GLU A 2 12.64 -21.51 -10.63
C GLU A 2 13.73 -20.45 -10.81
N GLU A 3 14.67 -20.68 -11.71
CA GLU A 3 15.78 -19.77 -12.02
C GLU A 3 15.28 -18.37 -12.42
N GLN A 4 14.27 -18.31 -13.29
CA GLN A 4 13.69 -17.03 -13.72
C GLN A 4 13.00 -16.31 -12.56
N ALA A 5 12.34 -17.03 -11.66
CA ALA A 5 11.73 -16.44 -10.47
C ALA A 5 12.79 -15.85 -9.53
N PHE A 6 13.90 -16.56 -9.32
CA PHE A 6 15.04 -16.04 -8.56
C PHE A 6 15.65 -14.79 -9.20
N CYS A 7 15.90 -14.81 -10.52
CA CYS A 7 16.42 -13.66 -11.25
C CYS A 7 15.49 -12.44 -11.11
N THR A 8 14.18 -12.62 -11.26
CA THR A 8 13.19 -11.56 -11.04
C THR A 8 13.20 -11.05 -9.60
N LEU A 9 13.30 -11.93 -8.60
CA LEU A 9 13.38 -11.53 -7.20
C LEU A 9 14.64 -10.69 -6.93
N VAL A 10 15.80 -11.09 -7.46
CA VAL A 10 17.04 -10.32 -7.36
C VAL A 10 16.83 -8.92 -7.96
N LYS A 11 16.20 -8.82 -9.12
CA LYS A 11 15.89 -7.53 -9.74
C LYS A 11 14.97 -6.67 -8.85
N ILE A 12 13.89 -7.24 -8.31
CA ILE A 12 12.99 -6.54 -7.39
C ILE A 12 13.75 -6.03 -6.15
N MET A 13 14.64 -6.86 -5.59
CA MET A 13 15.38 -6.49 -4.40
C MET A 13 16.44 -5.41 -4.66
N PHE A 14 17.21 -5.53 -5.74
CA PHE A 14 18.37 -4.67 -5.99
C PHE A 14 18.05 -3.51 -6.93
N ASP A 15 17.49 -3.80 -8.11
CA ASP A 15 17.27 -2.80 -9.16
C ASP A 15 16.04 -1.92 -8.85
N TYR A 16 14.98 -2.49 -8.28
CA TYR A 16 13.79 -1.74 -7.84
C TYR A 16 13.91 -1.19 -6.41
N GLY A 17 15.00 -1.51 -5.70
CA GLY A 17 15.30 -0.94 -4.38
C GLY A 17 14.44 -1.47 -3.23
N LEU A 18 13.72 -2.59 -3.38
CA LEU A 18 12.89 -3.14 -2.29
C LEU A 18 13.73 -3.49 -1.05
N ARG A 19 14.98 -3.95 -1.25
CA ARG A 19 15.89 -4.29 -0.15
C ARG A 19 16.25 -3.12 0.74
N ASP A 20 16.18 -1.90 0.23
CA ASP A 20 16.57 -0.70 0.99
C ASP A 20 15.61 -0.43 2.14
N LEU A 21 14.37 -0.92 2.04
CA LEU A 21 13.39 -0.89 3.12
C LEU A 21 13.78 -1.76 4.32
N PHE A 22 14.66 -2.75 4.14
CA PHE A 22 15.08 -3.71 5.17
C PHE A 22 16.45 -3.40 5.78
N LYS A 23 17.11 -2.32 5.34
CA LYS A 23 18.39 -1.90 5.91
C LYS A 23 18.22 -1.58 7.40
N LEU A 24 19.31 -1.75 8.15
CA LEU A 24 19.34 -1.53 9.60
C LEU A 24 18.73 -0.17 9.94
N GLY A 25 17.83 -0.14 10.93
CA GLY A 25 17.12 1.07 11.33
C GLY A 25 15.85 1.38 10.53
N PHE A 26 15.59 0.70 9.40
CA PHE A 26 14.40 0.88 8.58
C PHE A 26 14.19 2.33 8.10
N ASP A 27 15.25 3.14 7.99
CA ASP A 27 15.16 4.57 7.70
C ASP A 27 14.37 4.86 6.42
N VAL A 28 14.63 4.08 5.35
CA VAL A 28 13.93 4.22 4.07
C VAL A 28 12.45 3.88 4.22
N LEU A 29 12.11 2.86 5.01
CA LEU A 29 10.74 2.48 5.28
C LEU A 29 10.00 3.56 6.09
N HIS A 30 10.63 4.12 7.13
CA HIS A 30 10.08 5.24 7.89
C HIS A 30 9.84 6.47 7.01
N LEU A 31 10.76 6.77 6.09
CA LEU A 31 10.55 7.81 5.08
C LEU A 31 9.32 7.49 4.20
N ARG A 32 9.12 6.23 3.78
CA ARG A 32 7.92 5.84 3.02
C ARG A 32 6.64 6.01 3.83
N PHE A 33 6.65 5.72 5.12
CA PHE A 33 5.49 5.97 5.99
C PHE A 33 5.16 7.45 6.08
N TYR A 34 6.17 8.30 6.30
CA TYR A 34 5.98 9.75 6.31
C TYR A 34 5.39 10.24 4.98
N GLN A 35 5.93 9.78 3.84
CA GLN A 35 5.40 10.10 2.51
C GLN A 35 3.93 9.67 2.36
N LEU A 36 3.56 8.46 2.77
CA LEU A 36 2.17 8.00 2.69
C LEU A 36 1.25 8.79 3.62
N GLN A 37 1.72 9.17 4.80
CA GLN A 37 0.98 10.02 5.74
C GLN A 37 0.70 11.39 5.13
N ARG A 38 1.70 12.05 4.53
CA ARG A 38 1.52 13.32 3.81
C ARG A 38 0.56 13.19 2.63
N LEU A 39 0.68 12.12 1.85
CA LEU A 39 -0.28 11.84 0.76
C LEU A 39 -1.69 11.59 1.27
N THR A 40 -1.85 10.97 2.44
CA THR A 40 -3.17 10.77 3.04
C THR A 40 -3.77 12.10 3.49
N GLU A 41 -2.95 13.00 4.05
CA GLU A 41 -3.35 14.37 4.39
C GLU A 41 -3.78 15.17 3.14
N ASP A 42 -3.00 15.12 2.06
CA ASP A 42 -3.29 15.89 0.84
C ASP A 42 -4.53 15.39 0.08
N TYR A 43 -4.74 14.07 0.01
CA TYR A 43 -5.75 13.46 -0.87
C TYR A 43 -6.96 12.86 -0.14
N VAL A 44 -6.85 12.62 1.17
CA VAL A 44 -7.93 12.09 2.03
C VAL A 44 -7.90 12.77 3.41
N PRO A 45 -7.95 14.13 3.47
CA PRO A 45 -7.63 14.92 4.67
C PRO A 45 -8.48 14.57 5.90
N ASP A 46 -9.75 14.25 5.68
CA ASP A 46 -10.69 13.86 6.72
C ASP A 46 -10.37 12.48 7.32
N LEU A 47 -9.88 11.53 6.52
CA LEU A 47 -9.38 10.25 7.05
C LEU A 47 -8.06 10.44 7.80
N PHE A 48 -7.19 11.33 7.30
CA PHE A 48 -5.94 11.68 7.99
C PHE A 48 -6.22 12.26 9.38
N ALA A 49 -7.11 13.24 9.49
CA ALA A 49 -7.49 13.85 10.77
C ALA A 49 -8.05 12.80 11.75
N HIS A 50 -8.95 11.93 11.28
CA HIS A 50 -9.50 10.84 12.09
C HIS A 50 -8.42 9.87 12.61
N PHE A 51 -7.47 9.48 11.77
CA PHE A 51 -6.35 8.64 12.20
C PHE A 51 -5.43 9.34 13.19
N TYR A 52 -5.20 10.63 13.01
CA TYR A 52 -4.43 11.45 13.94
C TYR A 52 -5.09 11.49 15.32
N ASP A 53 -6.40 11.77 15.38
CA ASP A 53 -7.17 11.83 16.63
C ASP A 53 -7.22 10.48 17.36
N LEU A 54 -7.26 9.36 16.61
CA LEU A 54 -7.23 8.02 17.17
C LEU A 54 -5.83 7.53 17.56
N GLY A 55 -4.76 8.22 17.16
CA GLY A 55 -3.38 7.73 17.30
C GLY A 55 -3.05 6.53 16.39
N VAL A 56 -3.73 6.39 15.25
CA VAL A 56 -3.43 5.36 14.25
C VAL A 56 -2.29 5.83 13.36
N GLU A 57 -1.10 5.28 13.57
CA GLU A 57 0.07 5.61 12.76
C GLU A 57 0.20 4.72 11.52
N THR A 58 0.79 5.28 10.45
CA THR A 58 0.94 4.58 9.16
C THR A 58 1.70 3.25 9.28
N HIS A 59 2.71 3.17 10.15
CA HIS A 59 3.49 1.95 10.35
C HIS A 59 2.63 0.78 10.87
N MET A 60 1.55 1.06 11.59
CA MET A 60 0.68 0.04 12.22
C MET A 60 -0.12 -0.78 11.19
N TYR A 61 -0.42 -0.21 10.02
CA TYR A 61 -1.20 -0.88 8.98
C TYR A 61 -0.45 -1.06 7.65
N ALA A 62 0.49 -0.17 7.31
CA ALA A 62 1.12 -0.15 5.99
C ALA A 62 2.46 -0.89 5.91
N SER A 63 3.05 -1.31 7.03
CA SER A 63 4.37 -1.99 7.02
C SER A 63 4.45 -3.14 6.03
N GLN A 64 3.46 -4.04 6.04
CA GLN A 64 3.43 -5.18 5.12
C GLN A 64 3.13 -4.78 3.68
N TRP A 65 2.44 -3.67 3.44
CA TRP A 65 2.16 -3.18 2.09
C TRP A 65 3.47 -2.84 1.36
N PHE A 66 4.37 -2.12 2.06
CA PHE A 66 5.69 -1.77 1.53
C PHE A 66 6.64 -2.96 1.48
N LEU A 67 6.80 -3.67 2.59
CA LEU A 67 7.82 -4.72 2.69
C LEU A 67 7.52 -5.95 1.83
N THR A 68 6.25 -6.22 1.53
CA THR A 68 5.85 -7.46 0.85
C THR A 68 5.19 -7.21 -0.50
N LEU A 69 5.12 -5.97 -0.98
CA LEU A 69 4.36 -5.61 -2.19
C LEU A 69 2.93 -6.19 -2.13
N PHE A 70 2.29 -6.04 -0.96
CA PHE A 70 0.94 -6.53 -0.64
C PHE A 70 0.75 -8.07 -0.63
N THR A 71 1.77 -8.86 -0.95
CA THR A 71 1.70 -10.34 -1.09
C THR A 71 1.30 -11.07 0.20
N ALA A 72 1.56 -10.49 1.37
CA ALA A 72 1.35 -11.17 2.65
C ALA A 72 -0.12 -11.32 3.08
N LYS A 73 -1.01 -10.44 2.64
CA LYS A 73 -2.40 -10.37 3.13
C LYS A 73 -3.46 -10.31 2.03
N PHE A 74 -3.13 -9.77 0.86
CA PHE A 74 -4.10 -9.59 -0.21
C PHE A 74 -4.26 -10.83 -1.10
N PRO A 75 -5.43 -11.04 -1.71
CA PRO A 75 -5.67 -12.16 -2.62
C PRO A 75 -4.73 -12.15 -3.83
N LEU A 76 -4.26 -13.33 -4.27
CA LEU A 76 -3.28 -13.46 -5.35
C LEU A 76 -3.66 -12.74 -6.64
N GLN A 77 -4.94 -12.77 -7.03
CA GLN A 77 -5.42 -12.08 -8.23
C GLN A 77 -5.13 -10.57 -8.20
N MET A 78 -5.31 -9.93 -7.03
CA MET A 78 -4.97 -8.51 -6.87
C MET A 78 -3.46 -8.30 -6.85
N VAL A 79 -2.73 -9.19 -6.19
CA VAL A 79 -1.26 -9.12 -6.09
C VAL A 79 -0.61 -9.21 -7.47
N TYR A 80 -1.11 -10.04 -8.38
CA TYR A 80 -0.58 -10.12 -9.75
C TYR A 80 -0.66 -8.78 -10.49
N PHE A 81 -1.81 -8.11 -10.44
CA PHE A 81 -1.92 -6.77 -11.06
C PHE A 81 -1.01 -5.74 -10.40
N ILE A 82 -0.81 -5.83 -9.08
CA ILE A 82 0.13 -4.93 -8.37
C ILE A 82 1.56 -5.19 -8.82
N VAL A 83 1.97 -6.46 -8.97
CA VAL A 83 3.31 -6.83 -9.41
C VAL A 83 3.54 -6.40 -10.87
N ASP A 84 2.55 -6.58 -11.75
CA ASP A 84 2.63 -6.09 -13.14
C ASP A 84 2.87 -4.57 -13.18
N LEU A 85 2.09 -3.81 -12.41
CA LEU A 85 2.24 -2.36 -12.33
C LEU A 85 3.55 -1.95 -11.64
N PHE A 86 4.01 -2.70 -10.64
CA PHE A 86 5.28 -2.45 -9.95
C PHE A 86 6.47 -2.66 -10.88
N LEU A 87 6.45 -3.71 -11.71
CA LEU A 87 7.52 -3.97 -12.68
C LEU A 87 7.49 -2.95 -13.83
N SER A 88 6.38 -2.26 -14.07
CA SER A 88 6.31 -1.15 -15.04
C SER A 88 6.76 0.19 -14.44
N GLU A 89 6.20 0.56 -13.28
CA GLU A 89 6.29 1.93 -12.73
C GLU A 89 7.18 2.06 -11.49
N GLY A 90 7.64 0.94 -10.92
CA GLY A 90 8.52 0.87 -9.77
C GLY A 90 7.86 1.19 -8.42
N MET A 91 8.68 1.67 -7.47
CA MET A 91 8.29 1.85 -6.06
C MET A 91 7.09 2.78 -5.84
N ASN A 92 6.83 3.71 -6.76
CA ASN A 92 5.69 4.62 -6.66
C ASN A 92 4.35 3.89 -6.72
N THR A 93 4.30 2.69 -7.32
CA THR A 93 3.10 1.84 -7.36
C THR A 93 2.54 1.58 -5.96
N ILE A 94 3.41 1.36 -4.96
CA ILE A 94 2.96 1.08 -3.59
C ILE A 94 2.15 2.24 -3.02
N PHE A 95 2.55 3.48 -3.30
CA PHE A 95 1.82 4.68 -2.87
C PHE A 95 0.47 4.83 -3.55
N HIS A 96 0.41 4.62 -4.87
CA HIS A 96 -0.84 4.69 -5.64
C HIS A 96 -1.86 3.66 -5.14
N ILE A 97 -1.41 2.42 -4.93
CA ILE A 97 -2.26 1.34 -4.41
C ILE A 97 -2.71 1.64 -2.97
N SER A 98 -1.78 2.06 -2.10
CA SER A 98 -2.09 2.40 -0.70
C SER A 98 -3.14 3.52 -0.61
N LEU A 99 -2.99 4.57 -1.41
CA LEU A 99 -3.91 5.70 -1.42
C LEU A 99 -5.28 5.32 -2.00
N ALA A 100 -5.31 4.49 -3.05
CA ALA A 100 -6.56 3.96 -3.60
C ALA A 100 -7.31 3.10 -2.56
N LEU A 101 -6.60 2.24 -1.81
CA LEU A 101 -7.17 1.43 -0.73
C LEU A 101 -7.79 2.29 0.38
N LEU A 102 -7.07 3.32 0.82
CA LEU A 102 -7.55 4.26 1.84
C LEU A 102 -8.76 5.04 1.35
N LYS A 103 -8.72 5.57 0.12
CA LYS A 103 -9.83 6.31 -0.48
C LYS A 103 -11.09 5.46 -0.66
N ALA A 104 -10.92 4.21 -1.12
CA ALA A 104 -12.04 3.27 -1.29
C ALA A 104 -12.65 2.81 0.04
N SER A 105 -11.88 2.84 1.13
CA SER A 105 -12.31 2.40 2.48
C SER A 105 -12.67 3.56 3.42
N LYS A 106 -12.58 4.81 2.95
CA LYS A 106 -12.73 6.01 3.75
C LYS A 106 -14.02 6.03 4.55
N LYS A 107 -15.15 5.72 3.91
CA LYS A 107 -16.48 5.79 4.54
C LYS A 107 -16.60 4.87 5.74
N GLU A 108 -16.05 3.66 5.63
CA GLU A 108 -16.06 2.68 6.71
C GLU A 108 -15.04 3.04 7.79
N LEU A 109 -13.82 3.44 7.41
CA LEU A 109 -12.76 3.76 8.37
C LEU A 109 -13.10 4.96 9.26
N LEU A 110 -13.81 5.97 8.75
CA LEU A 110 -14.26 7.14 9.52
C LEU A 110 -15.26 6.79 10.64
N GLN A 111 -15.84 5.59 10.63
CA GLN A 111 -16.81 5.15 11.64
C GLN A 111 -16.19 4.24 12.71
N LEU A 112 -14.91 3.93 12.58
CA LEU A 112 -14.22 2.98 13.46
C LEU A 112 -13.38 3.73 14.50
N ASP A 113 -13.22 3.11 15.67
CA ASP A 113 -12.23 3.47 16.66
C ASP A 113 -10.86 2.86 16.33
N PHE A 114 -9.88 3.05 17.22
CA PHE A 114 -8.52 2.55 17.05
C PHE A 114 -8.47 1.03 16.78
N GLU A 115 -9.12 0.22 17.62
CA GLU A 115 -9.12 -1.24 17.46
C GLU A 115 -9.86 -1.66 16.17
N GLY A 116 -11.00 -1.03 15.90
CA GLY A 116 -11.80 -1.25 14.70
C GLY A 116 -11.00 -0.99 13.43
N ALA A 117 -10.25 0.11 13.36
CA ALA A 117 -9.40 0.45 12.22
C ALA A 117 -8.32 -0.61 11.98
N LEU A 118 -7.58 -1.04 13.02
CA LEU A 118 -6.55 -2.07 12.89
C LEU A 118 -7.14 -3.43 12.47
N LYS A 119 -8.30 -3.80 13.04
CA LYS A 119 -9.03 -5.02 12.65
C LYS A 119 -9.52 -4.94 11.21
N TYR A 120 -9.98 -3.77 10.76
CA TYR A 120 -10.42 -3.55 9.38
C TYR A 120 -9.28 -3.80 8.39
N PHE A 121 -8.11 -3.21 8.61
CA PHE A 121 -6.93 -3.44 7.75
C PHE A 121 -6.48 -4.90 7.72
N ARG A 122 -6.54 -5.59 8.86
CA ARG A 122 -6.10 -6.98 8.97
C ARG A 122 -7.06 -7.98 8.33
N VAL A 123 -8.38 -7.74 8.41
CA VAL A 123 -9.39 -8.75 8.08
C VAL A 123 -10.32 -8.32 6.96
N VAL A 124 -10.90 -7.12 7.06
CA VAL A 124 -11.97 -6.68 6.15
C VAL A 124 -11.38 -6.24 4.82
N LEU A 125 -10.34 -5.41 4.85
CA LEU A 125 -9.76 -4.82 3.66
C LEU A 125 -9.30 -5.87 2.63
N PRO A 126 -8.51 -6.91 2.98
CA PRO A 126 -8.10 -7.89 1.99
C PRO A 126 -9.26 -8.73 1.43
N ARG A 127 -10.32 -8.96 2.23
CA ARG A 127 -11.49 -9.74 1.79
C ARG A 127 -12.29 -9.04 0.70
N LYS A 128 -12.29 -7.70 0.67
CA LYS A 128 -12.99 -6.92 -0.36
C LYS A 128 -12.46 -7.17 -1.77
N TYR A 129 -11.19 -7.54 -1.91
CA TYR A 129 -10.52 -7.71 -3.20
C TYR A 129 -10.32 -9.17 -3.61
N ARG A 130 -11.16 -10.08 -3.11
CA ARG A 130 -11.15 -11.50 -3.48
C ARG A 130 -11.68 -11.76 -4.88
N THR A 131 -12.53 -10.88 -5.40
CA THR A 131 -13.05 -10.99 -6.76
C THR A 131 -12.18 -10.19 -7.71
N GLU A 132 -11.97 -10.74 -8.90
CA GLU A 132 -11.20 -10.09 -9.96
C GLU A 132 -11.77 -8.71 -10.33
N ALA A 133 -13.10 -8.56 -10.33
CA ALA A 133 -13.77 -7.29 -10.62
C ALA A 133 -13.38 -6.18 -9.62
N ASN A 134 -13.40 -6.50 -8.32
CA ASN A 134 -13.03 -5.52 -7.28
C ASN A 134 -11.53 -5.20 -7.32
N ALA A 135 -10.70 -6.20 -7.61
CA ALA A 135 -9.26 -5.98 -7.80
C ALA A 135 -9.00 -5.04 -8.99
N LYS A 136 -9.58 -5.31 -10.17
CA LYS A 136 -9.41 -4.46 -11.36
C LYS A 136 -9.90 -3.03 -11.13
N GLU A 137 -11.04 -2.86 -10.48
CA GLU A 137 -11.56 -1.53 -10.16
C GLU A 137 -10.57 -0.75 -9.27
N LEU A 138 -9.99 -1.39 -8.26
CA LEU A 138 -8.97 -0.76 -7.42
C LEU A 138 -7.73 -0.36 -8.23
N ILE A 139 -7.23 -1.24 -9.10
CA ILE A 139 -6.05 -0.95 -9.94
C ILE A 139 -6.34 0.23 -10.86
N HIS A 140 -7.51 0.28 -11.48
CA HIS A 140 -7.93 1.39 -12.32
C HIS A 140 -8.01 2.71 -11.55
N GLN A 141 -8.54 2.67 -10.33
CA GLN A 141 -8.55 3.84 -9.45
C GLN A 141 -7.13 4.29 -9.09
N ALA A 142 -6.23 3.35 -8.77
CA ALA A 142 -4.85 3.65 -8.42
C ALA A 142 -4.09 4.32 -9.57
N VAL A 143 -4.21 3.81 -10.80
CA VAL A 143 -3.56 4.38 -12.00
C VAL A 143 -4.08 5.78 -12.32
N LYS A 144 -5.35 6.08 -12.01
CA LYS A 144 -5.95 7.40 -12.24
C LYS A 144 -5.54 8.46 -11.21
N LEU A 145 -4.96 8.06 -10.07
CA LEU A 145 -4.53 9.02 -9.05
C LEU A 145 -3.32 9.80 -9.57
N LYS A 146 -3.51 11.10 -9.78
CA LYS A 146 -2.41 12.02 -10.09
C LYS A 146 -1.71 12.43 -8.80
N ILE A 147 -0.73 11.63 -8.38
CA ILE A 147 0.10 11.96 -7.22
C ILE A 147 1.13 13.01 -7.63
N SER A 148 1.12 14.17 -6.97
CA SER A 148 2.04 15.26 -7.26
C SER A 148 3.44 14.92 -6.73
N HIS A 149 4.42 14.87 -7.63
CA HIS A 149 5.83 14.80 -7.25
C HIS A 149 6.37 16.21 -6.95
N LYS A 150 5.87 16.87 -5.90
CA LYS A 150 6.56 18.06 -5.41
C LYS A 150 7.88 17.61 -4.78
N ARG A 151 8.97 17.98 -5.46
CA ARG A 151 10.36 17.78 -5.01
C ARG A 151 10.63 18.59 -3.75
#